data_AF-A0A956IYI0-F1
#
_entry.id   AF-A0A956IYI0-F1
#
_cell.length_a   1.000
_cell.length_b   1.000
_cell.length_c   1.000
_cell.angle_alpha   90.00
_cell.angle_beta   90.00
_cell.angle_gamma   90.00
#
_symmetry.space_group_name_H-M   'P 1'
#
loop_
_entity.id
_entity.type
_entity.pdbx_description
1 polymer ?
#
loop_
_entity_poly.entity_id
_entity_poly.type
_entity_poly.pdbx_seq_one_letter_code
_entity_poly.pdbx_strand_id
1 'polypeptide(L)'
;TQALGEGKRTLVLFSADWCAPCRRLEAELGNLQPASMIDDARIFELKEEEWQEATRMDEFNALRSRWYPKTGSYPVLVLLDERGEKIEEMKEAIERLEREGTEATLPNWLATSRPSGGS
;
A
#
# COMPACT_ATOMS: atom_id res chain seq x y z
N THR A 1 -13.76 -15.28 1.12
CA THR A 1 -13.99 -14.26 0.08
C THR A 1 -14.77 -13.08 0.63
N GLN A 2 -14.26 -12.43 1.68
CA GLN A 2 -15.03 -11.42 2.44
C GLN A 2 -14.18 -10.16 2.65
N ALA A 3 -13.81 -9.51 1.56
CA ALA A 3 -13.16 -8.18 1.57
C ALA A 3 -13.85 -7.18 0.62
N LEU A 4 -14.79 -7.62 -0.23
CA LEU A 4 -15.46 -6.81 -1.26
C LEU A 4 -16.66 -5.99 -0.73
N GLY A 5 -16.80 -5.82 0.59
CA GLY A 5 -18.07 -5.44 1.21
C GLY A 5 -18.39 -3.95 1.32
N GLU A 6 -17.47 -3.04 1.03
CA GLU A 6 -17.66 -1.61 1.32
C GLU A 6 -17.25 -0.64 0.20
N GLY A 7 -16.82 -1.13 -0.97
CA GLY A 7 -16.33 -0.26 -2.04
C GLY A 7 -15.11 0.59 -1.64
N LYS A 8 -14.34 0.15 -0.63
CA LYS A 8 -13.11 0.84 -0.22
C LYS A 8 -11.93 0.30 -1.02
N ARG A 9 -11.03 1.21 -1.40
CA ARG A 9 -9.72 0.86 -1.97
C ARG A 9 -8.85 0.21 -0.89
N THR A 10 -7.77 -0.44 -1.31
CA THR A 10 -6.89 -1.15 -0.37
C THR A 10 -5.44 -0.77 -0.55
N LEU A 11 -4.78 -0.34 0.52
CA LEU A 11 -3.33 -0.23 0.62
C LEU A 11 -2.76 -1.54 1.16
N VAL A 12 -1.92 -2.21 0.39
CA VAL A 12 -1.17 -3.40 0.83
C VAL A 12 0.28 -3.01 1.07
N LEU A 13 0.72 -3.12 2.32
CA LEU A 13 2.10 -2.87 2.74
C LEU A 13 2.82 -4.20 2.93
N PHE A 14 3.84 -4.46 2.11
CA PHE A 14 4.84 -5.47 2.42
C PHE A 14 5.98 -4.80 3.18
N SER A 15 6.20 -5.23 4.42
CA SER A 15 7.16 -4.65 5.37
C SER A 15 8.04 -5.73 6.00
N ALA A 16 9.04 -5.29 6.75
CA ALA A 16 9.87 -6.13 7.60
C ALA A 16 10.26 -5.33 8.85
N ASP A 17 10.29 -5.96 10.02
CA ASP A 17 10.59 -5.31 11.29
C ASP A 17 12.01 -4.74 11.33
N TRP A 18 12.97 -5.41 10.67
CA TRP A 18 14.35 -4.92 10.56
C TRP A 18 14.48 -3.69 9.64
N CYS A 19 13.51 -3.42 8.78
CA CYS A 19 13.54 -2.35 7.79
C CYS A 19 13.21 -0.98 8.42
N ALA A 20 14.23 -0.14 8.62
CA ALA A 20 14.05 1.20 9.19
C ALA A 20 13.07 2.11 8.39
N PRO A 21 13.11 2.14 7.04
CA PRO A 21 12.12 2.89 6.27
C PRO A 21 10.68 2.38 6.44
N CYS A 22 10.50 1.08 6.70
CA CYS A 22 9.19 0.47 6.92
C CYS A 22 8.57 0.98 8.22
N ARG A 23 9.32 0.92 9.32
CA ARG A 23 8.86 1.45 10.62
C ARG A 23 8.48 2.93 10.57
N ARG A 24 9.19 3.73 9.75
CA ARG A 24 8.83 5.14 9.53
C ARG A 24 7.49 5.27 8.80
N LEU A 25 7.29 4.50 7.74
CA LEU A 25 6.04 4.48 6.98
C LEU A 25 4.86 3.98 7.83
N GLU A 26 5.06 2.94 8.63
CA GLU A 26 4.07 2.44 9.59
C GLU A 26 3.64 3.53 10.59
N ALA A 27 4.60 4.32 11.11
CA ALA A 27 4.29 5.44 11.99
C ALA A 27 3.48 6.53 11.26
N GLU A 28 3.80 6.81 9.99
CA GLU A 28 3.04 7.74 9.15
C GLU A 28 1.60 7.26 8.91
N LEU A 29 1.42 5.97 8.65
CA LEU A 29 0.11 5.34 8.41
C LEU A 29 -0.74 5.20 9.68
N GLY A 30 -0.13 4.85 10.81
CA GLY A 30 -0.84 4.54 12.06
C GLY A 30 -1.07 5.73 12.99
N ASN A 31 -0.17 6.72 12.99
CA ASN A 31 -0.15 7.78 14.01
C ASN A 31 -0.21 9.21 13.48
N LEU A 32 0.06 9.46 12.20
CA LEU A 32 0.25 10.84 11.68
C LEU A 32 -0.90 11.35 10.81
N GLN A 33 -1.87 10.52 10.44
CA GLN A 33 -2.97 10.93 9.59
C GLN A 33 -4.31 10.79 10.31
N PRO A 34 -5.17 11.83 10.34
CA PRO A 34 -6.55 11.69 10.77
C PRO A 34 -7.23 10.57 9.98
N ALA A 35 -8.04 9.73 10.65
CA ALA A 35 -8.77 8.64 10.00
C ALA A 35 -9.59 9.12 8.79
N SER A 36 -10.05 10.37 8.79
CA SER A 36 -10.76 11.03 7.69
C SER A 36 -9.93 11.19 6.40
N MET A 37 -8.59 11.14 6.48
CA MET A 37 -7.70 11.27 5.31
C MET A 37 -7.41 9.94 4.61
N ILE A 38 -7.77 8.82 5.25
CA ILE A 38 -7.65 7.46 4.69
C ILE A 38 -8.99 6.71 4.74
N ASP A 39 -10.12 7.39 4.98
CA ASP A 39 -11.42 6.72 5.20
C ASP A 39 -11.87 5.89 3.99
N ASP A 40 -11.43 6.25 2.78
CA ASP A 40 -11.72 5.51 1.55
C ASP A 40 -10.73 4.37 1.24
N ALA A 41 -9.74 4.12 2.11
CA ALA A 41 -8.73 3.10 1.96
C ALA A 41 -8.54 2.25 3.22
N ARG A 42 -8.56 0.92 3.05
CA ARG A 42 -8.15 -0.02 4.11
C ARG A 42 -6.67 -0.33 3.99
N ILE A 43 -5.97 -0.46 5.10
CA ILE A 43 -4.54 -0.83 5.12
C ILE A 43 -4.43 -2.28 5.57
N PHE A 44 -3.73 -3.10 4.77
CA PHE A 44 -3.29 -4.44 5.15
C PHE A 44 -1.77 -4.48 5.13
N GLU A 45 -1.18 -4.76 6.27
CA GLU A 45 0.25 -4.99 6.40
C GLU A 45 0.56 -6.49 6.37
N LEU A 46 1.64 -6.85 5.66
CA LEU A 46 2.16 -8.20 5.54
C LEU A 46 3.65 -8.14 5.92
N LYS A 47 3.98 -8.64 7.10
CA LYS A 47 5.36 -8.65 7.63
C LYS A 47 6.12 -9.88 7.19
N GLU A 48 7.31 -9.70 6.64
CA GLU A 48 8.17 -10.81 6.20
C GLU A 48 8.40 -11.83 7.32
N GLU A 49 8.67 -11.36 8.54
CA GLU A 49 9.01 -12.20 9.68
C GLU A 49 7.87 -13.17 10.06
N GLU A 50 6.61 -12.71 10.04
CA GLU A 50 5.45 -13.54 10.36
C GLU A 50 5.30 -14.71 9.37
N TRP A 51 5.57 -14.45 8.08
CA TRP A 51 5.51 -15.46 7.03
C TRP A 51 6.73 -16.37 7.05
N GLN A 52 7.90 -15.85 7.43
CA GLN A 52 9.11 -16.63 7.64
C GLN A 52 8.93 -17.61 8.80
N GLU A 53 8.42 -17.16 9.95
CA GLU A 53 8.12 -18.00 11.12
C GLU A 53 7.10 -19.09 10.79
N ALA A 54 6.10 -18.76 9.97
CA ALA A 54 5.11 -19.72 9.48
C ALA A 54 5.65 -20.66 8.38
N THR A 55 6.90 -20.48 7.91
CA THR A 55 7.49 -21.23 6.78
C THR A 55 6.70 -21.09 5.47
N ARG A 56 6.14 -19.90 5.21
CA ARG A 56 5.26 -19.59 4.06
C ARG A 56 5.82 -18.51 3.13
N MET A 57 7.15 -18.38 3.05
CA MET A 57 7.80 -17.36 2.22
C MET A 57 7.48 -17.46 0.72
N ASP A 58 7.24 -18.67 0.22
CA ASP A 58 6.82 -18.85 -1.18
C ASP A 58 5.46 -18.21 -1.45
N GLU A 59 4.51 -18.31 -0.52
CA GLU A 59 3.20 -17.69 -0.63
C GLU A 59 3.27 -16.18 -0.49
N PHE A 60 4.10 -15.67 0.43
CA PHE A 60 4.37 -14.24 0.58
C PHE A 60 4.92 -13.65 -0.72
N ASN A 61 5.94 -14.29 -1.30
CA ASN A 61 6.55 -13.87 -2.56
C ASN A 61 5.56 -13.97 -3.72
N ALA A 62 4.79 -15.06 -3.82
CA ALA A 62 3.79 -15.23 -4.87
C ALA A 62 2.68 -14.17 -4.80
N LEU A 63 2.22 -13.80 -3.60
CA LEU A 63 1.25 -12.74 -3.40
C LEU A 63 1.82 -11.38 -3.83
N ARG A 64 3.04 -11.06 -3.36
CA ARG A 64 3.74 -9.82 -3.70
C ARG A 64 3.97 -9.67 -5.20
N SER A 65 4.39 -10.74 -5.87
CA SER A 65 4.68 -10.73 -7.31
C SER A 65 3.48 -10.40 -8.20
N ARG A 66 2.24 -10.44 -7.68
CA ARG A 66 1.05 -9.98 -8.41
C ARG A 66 1.13 -8.49 -8.78
N TRP A 67 1.78 -7.69 -7.94
CA TRP A 67 1.81 -6.23 -8.09
C TRP A 67 3.23 -5.66 -8.12
N TYR A 68 4.20 -6.40 -7.57
CA TYR A 68 5.61 -5.99 -7.51
C TYR A 68 6.55 -7.21 -7.57
N PRO A 69 7.25 -7.45 -8.69
CA PRO A 69 7.96 -8.72 -8.93
C PRO A 69 9.27 -8.87 -8.15
N LYS A 70 9.90 -7.79 -7.71
CA LYS A 70 11.20 -7.85 -7.03
C LYS A 70 11.02 -8.27 -5.58
N THR A 71 11.69 -9.35 -5.17
CA THR A 71 11.70 -9.86 -3.79
C THR A 71 12.77 -9.15 -2.96
N GLY A 72 12.66 -9.25 -1.62
CA GLY A 72 13.67 -8.72 -0.70
C GLY A 72 13.87 -7.20 -0.75
N SER A 73 12.87 -6.43 -1.24
CA SER A 73 12.92 -4.98 -1.23
C SER A 73 11.78 -4.40 -0.42
N TYR A 74 12.10 -3.47 0.47
CA TYR A 74 11.14 -2.94 1.43
C TYR A 74 11.35 -1.43 1.64
N PRO A 75 10.30 -0.69 2.03
CA PRO A 75 8.89 -1.08 1.97
C PRO A 75 8.41 -1.22 0.52
N VAL A 76 7.31 -1.94 0.34
CA VAL A 76 6.50 -1.88 -0.89
C VAL A 76 5.05 -1.63 -0.47
N LEU A 77 4.52 -0.48 -0.87
CA LEU A 77 3.16 -0.06 -0.55
C LEU A 77 2.39 0.09 -1.85
N VAL A 78 1.34 -0.71 -2.03
CA VAL A 78 0.55 -0.76 -3.26
C VAL A 78 -0.88 -0.34 -2.97
N LEU A 79 -1.39 0.60 -3.77
CA LEU A 79 -2.81 0.95 -3.81
C LEU A 79 -3.54 0.05 -4.80
N LEU A 80 -4.59 -0.61 -4.34
CA LEU A 80 -5.48 -1.47 -5.10
C LEU A 80 -6.87 -0.86 -5.20
N ASP A 81 -7.55 -1.13 -6.30
CA ASP A 81 -8.96 -0.82 -6.47
C ASP A 81 -9.85 -1.78 -5.63
N GLU A 82 -11.17 -1.57 -5.71
CA GLU A 82 -12.16 -2.39 -4.99
C GLU A 82 -12.18 -3.87 -5.44
N ARG A 83 -11.59 -4.17 -6.60
CA ARG A 83 -11.49 -5.53 -7.15
C ARG A 83 -10.17 -6.21 -6.79
N GLY A 84 -9.24 -5.49 -6.16
CA GLY A 84 -7.91 -5.97 -5.83
C GLY A 84 -6.90 -5.82 -6.97
N GLU A 85 -7.23 -5.07 -8.02
CA GLU A 85 -6.31 -4.76 -9.11
C GLU A 85 -5.41 -3.58 -8.72
N LYS A 86 -4.15 -3.61 -9.15
CA LYS A 86 -3.20 -2.53 -8.84
C LYS A 86 -3.63 -1.23 -9.54
N ILE A 87 -3.79 -0.18 -8.75
CA ILE A 87 -3.85 1.20 -9.25
C ILE A 87 -2.41 1.72 -9.40
N GLU A 88 -1.62 1.70 -8.33
CA GLU A 88 -0.28 2.31 -8.31
C GLU A 88 0.55 1.79 -7.12
N GLU A 89 1.88 1.80 -7.22
CA GLU A 89 2.81 1.61 -6.09
C GLU A 89 3.34 2.96 -5.59
N MET A 90 3.69 3.06 -4.30
CA MET A 90 4.08 4.33 -3.67
C MET A 90 5.24 5.07 -4.36
N LYS A 91 6.27 4.39 -4.86
CA LYS A 91 7.38 5.07 -5.56
C LYS A 91 6.96 5.57 -6.93
N GLU A 92 6.09 4.83 -7.62
CA GLU A 92 5.47 5.29 -8.87
C GLU A 92 4.64 6.56 -8.61
N ALA A 93 3.89 6.58 -7.50
CA ALA A 93 3.12 7.74 -7.08
C ALA A 93 3.98 8.96 -6.72
N ILE A 94 5.09 8.76 -5.98
CA ILE A 94 6.04 9.82 -5.66
C ILE A 94 6.56 10.45 -6.96
N GLU A 95 7.07 9.62 -7.89
CA GLU A 95 7.61 10.11 -9.17
C GLU A 95 6.56 10.86 -10.00
N ARG A 96 5.31 10.41 -9.99
CA ARG A 96 4.20 11.07 -10.68
C ARG A 96 3.85 12.41 -10.04
N LEU A 97 3.64 12.44 -8.72
CA LEU A 97 3.27 13.66 -7.99
C LEU A 97 4.35 14.74 -8.10
N GLU A 98 5.63 14.36 -7.98
CA GLU A 98 6.76 15.27 -8.16
C GLU A 98 6.79 15.87 -9.58
N ARG A 99 6.52 15.05 -10.60
CA ARG A 99 6.42 15.50 -12.00
C ARG A 99 5.25 16.46 -12.23
N GLU A 100 4.17 16.30 -11.48
CA GLU A 100 2.98 17.16 -11.48
C GLU A 100 3.16 18.42 -10.62
N GLY A 101 4.30 18.57 -9.92
CA GLY A 101 4.54 19.68 -8.99
C GLY A 101 3.69 19.61 -7.72
N THR A 102 3.16 18.43 -7.39
CA THR A 102 2.37 18.16 -6.19
C THR A 102 3.24 17.51 -5.13
N GLU A 103 3.06 17.90 -3.86
CA GLU A 103 3.79 17.30 -2.76
C GLU A 103 3.45 15.80 -2.65
N ALA A 104 4.46 14.94 -2.55
CA ALA A 104 4.32 13.49 -2.52
C ALA A 104 3.87 12.99 -1.13
N THR A 105 2.64 13.32 -0.76
CA THR A 105 2.02 12.90 0.49
C THR A 105 0.97 11.81 0.25
N LEU A 106 0.72 10.97 1.26
CA LEU A 106 -0.33 9.94 1.18
C LEU A 106 -1.72 10.53 0.83
N PRO A 107 -2.18 11.65 1.42
CA PRO A 107 -3.44 12.27 1.03
C PRO A 107 -3.47 12.70 -0.44
N ASN A 108 -2.40 13.32 -0.94
CA ASN A 108 -2.34 13.73 -2.35
C ASN A 108 -2.34 12.51 -3.28
N TRP A 109 -1.62 11.46 -2.91
CA TRP A 109 -1.64 10.20 -3.65
C TRP A 109 -3.06 9.60 -3.70
N LEU A 110 -3.71 9.43 -2.55
CA LEU A 110 -5.04 8.84 -2.47
C LEU A 110 -6.10 9.67 -3.19
N ALA A 111 -6.05 10.99 -3.08
CA ALA A 111 -6.99 11.89 -3.74
C ALA A 111 -6.84 11.88 -5.27
N THR A 112 -5.60 11.92 -5.78
CA THR A 112 -5.33 11.96 -7.23
C THR A 112 -5.50 10.60 -7.90
N SER A 113 -5.47 9.51 -7.14
CA SER A 113 -5.68 8.14 -7.63
C SER A 113 -7.15 7.71 -7.62
N ARG A 114 -8.09 8.63 -7.35
CA ARG A 114 -9.52 8.32 -7.46
C ARG A 114 -9.91 8.22 -8.93
N PRO A 115 -10.69 7.19 -9.32
CA PRO A 115 -11.24 7.14 -10.67
C PRO A 115 -12.08 8.39 -10.93
N SER A 116 -11.94 8.97 -12.12
CA SER A 116 -12.57 10.23 -12.53
C SER A 116 -14.08 10.13 -12.79
N GLY A 117 -14.78 9.17 -12.17
CA GLY A 117 -16.20 8.95 -12.35
C GLY A 117 -16.85 8.35 -11.10
N GLY A 118 -17.59 9.18 -10.38
CA GLY A 118 -18.41 8.79 -9.22
C GLY A 118 -19.29 9.95 -8.80
N SER A 119 -20.28 10.28 -9.64
CA SER A 119 -21.46 11.08 -9.28
C SER A 119 -22.60 10.15 -8.91
#